data_AF-A0A3B3VV39-F1
#
_entry.id   AF-A0A3B3VV39-F1
#
_cell.length_a   1.000
_cell.length_b   1.000
_cell.length_c   1.000
_cell.angle_alpha   90.00
_cell.angle_beta   90.00
_cell.angle_gamma   90.00
#
_symmetry.space_group_name_H-M   'P 1'
#
loop_
_entity.id
_entity.type
_entity.pdbx_description
1 polymer ?
#
loop_
_entity_poly.entity_id
_entity_poly.type
_entity_poly.pdbx_seq_one_letter_code
_entity_poly.pdbx_strand_id
1 'polypeptide(L)'
;KDLEELKKEVALVRKHAVPGLTNARAAEVLARDGPNALTPPPTTPEWVKFCRQLFGGFSILLWIGAILCFLAYSIQAATEDELVNDNLYLGVVLAAVVIITGCFSYFQEAKSSRIMDSFKKMVPQQAMVIREGEKLQINAELVVLGDLVEVKGGDRVPADLRVISSSGCKVDNSSLTGESEPQTRSPELTHENPLETRNICFFSTNCVEGTAIGIVIATGDRTVMGRIATLASELEVRQTPISIEIEHFIHIITGVAVFLGMSFFILSLILGYTWLEAVIFLIGIIVANVPEGLLATVTVCLTLTAKRMAKKNCLVKNLEAVETLGSTSTICSDKTGTLTQNRMTVAHMWFDNQIHEADTTEDQSGSGFDKSSGTWVSLSRVAGLCNRAVFRSGQENLPILMRDTAGDASESALLKCIELCSGSVRDMRARNPKVGEIPFNSTNKYQVNINGDSRISWRTIPLVIFW
;
A
#
# COMPACT_ATOMS: atom_id res chain seq x y z
N LYS A 1 -5.25 18.38 28.63
CA LYS A 1 -6.71 18.19 28.79
C LYS A 1 -7.06 16.73 28.63
N ASP A 2 -7.32 15.98 29.68
CA ASP A 2 -6.39 15.63 30.76
C ASP A 2 -6.54 14.13 30.93
N LEU A 3 -5.42 13.40 31.00
CA LEU A 3 -5.42 11.95 31.19
C LEU A 3 -6.21 11.56 32.45
N GLU A 4 -6.26 12.45 33.45
CA GLU A 4 -7.03 12.34 34.68
C GLU A 4 -8.55 12.50 34.46
N GLU A 5 -8.98 13.34 33.52
CA GLU A 5 -10.39 13.50 33.15
C GLU A 5 -10.89 12.27 32.38
N LEU A 6 -10.06 11.76 31.47
CA LEU A 6 -10.28 10.49 30.76
C LEU A 6 -10.30 9.30 31.72
N LYS A 7 -9.40 9.25 32.71
CA LYS A 7 -9.44 8.21 33.76
C LYS A 7 -10.73 8.28 34.58
N LYS A 8 -11.22 9.49 34.91
CA LYS A 8 -12.49 9.67 35.62
C LYS A 8 -13.69 9.26 34.78
N GLU A 9 -13.74 9.61 33.50
CA GLU A 9 -14.78 9.14 32.57
C GLU A 9 -14.74 7.62 32.39
N VAL A 10 -13.56 7.03 32.20
CA VAL A 10 -13.37 5.56 32.10
C VAL A 10 -13.75 4.85 33.41
N ALA A 11 -13.47 5.44 34.57
CA ALA A 11 -13.89 4.91 35.87
C ALA A 11 -15.42 4.99 36.07
N LEU A 12 -16.07 6.03 35.52
CA LEU A 12 -17.53 6.17 35.52
C LEU A 12 -18.20 5.14 34.58
N VAL A 13 -17.60 4.92 33.40
CA VAL A 13 -18.07 3.96 32.38
C VAL A 13 -18.08 2.52 32.89
N ARG A 14 -17.16 2.16 33.80
CA ARG A 14 -17.04 0.80 34.35
C ARG A 14 -18.23 0.37 35.24
N LYS A 15 -19.11 1.29 35.68
CA LYS A 15 -20.15 1.01 36.67
C LYS A 15 -21.60 1.06 36.18
N HIS A 16 -21.88 1.60 34.98
CA HIS A 16 -23.25 1.70 34.44
C HIS A 16 -23.27 1.40 32.94
N ALA A 17 -24.33 0.75 32.45
CA ALA A 17 -24.62 0.66 31.02
C ALA A 17 -24.85 2.09 30.49
N VAL A 18 -23.80 2.71 29.94
CA VAL A 18 -23.83 4.12 29.55
C VAL A 18 -24.61 4.28 28.25
N PRO A 19 -25.54 5.25 28.14
CA PRO A 19 -26.32 5.52 26.93
C PRO A 19 -25.48 6.12 25.77
N GLY A 20 -24.15 6.04 25.78
CA GLY A 20 -23.29 6.71 24.80
C GLY A 20 -23.43 8.24 24.83
N LEU A 21 -22.96 8.91 23.78
CA LEU A 21 -23.09 10.37 23.63
C LEU A 21 -24.50 10.78 23.18
N THR A 22 -24.92 12.00 23.51
CA THR A 22 -26.11 12.61 22.90
C THR A 22 -25.85 13.06 21.46
N ASN A 23 -26.87 13.07 20.61
CA ASN A 23 -26.74 13.50 19.22
C ASN A 23 -26.25 14.96 19.09
N ALA A 24 -26.70 15.84 19.98
CA ALA A 24 -26.25 17.24 20.03
C ALA A 24 -24.76 17.37 20.35
N ARG A 25 -24.29 16.62 21.36
CA ARG A 25 -22.86 16.61 21.73
C ARG A 25 -21.99 16.03 20.61
N ALA A 26 -22.45 14.97 19.95
CA ALA A 26 -21.72 14.39 18.83
C ALA A 26 -21.56 15.39 17.67
N ALA A 27 -22.61 16.15 17.34
CA ALA A 27 -22.55 17.20 16.34
C ALA A 27 -21.61 18.36 16.72
N GLU A 28 -21.58 18.76 18.00
CA GLU A 28 -20.65 19.77 18.52
C GLU A 28 -19.19 19.32 18.39
N VAL A 29 -18.89 18.07 18.77
CA VAL A 29 -17.54 17.51 18.64
C VAL A 29 -17.14 17.37 17.18
N LEU A 30 -18.06 16.96 16.30
CA LEU A 30 -17.81 16.88 14.86
C LEU A 30 -17.44 18.24 14.26
N ALA A 31 -18.16 19.29 14.66
CA ALA A 31 -17.88 20.66 14.21
C ALA A 31 -16.54 21.20 14.76
N ARG A 32 -16.15 20.79 15.97
CA ARG A 32 -14.88 21.19 16.60
C ARG A 32 -13.68 20.46 16.02
N ASP A 33 -13.78 19.15 15.85
CA ASP A 33 -12.65 18.25 15.60
C ASP A 33 -12.50 17.80 14.15
N GLY A 34 -13.51 18.07 13.31
CA GLY A 34 -13.60 17.62 11.93
C GLY A 34 -14.10 16.18 11.78
N PRO A 35 -14.35 15.74 10.53
CA PRO A 35 -14.78 14.38 10.24
C PRO A 35 -13.71 13.35 10.58
N ASN A 36 -14.14 12.12 10.88
CA ASN A 36 -13.26 10.95 11.02
C ASN A 36 -12.86 10.42 9.64
N ALA A 37 -12.05 11.20 8.94
CA ALA A 37 -11.45 10.87 7.66
C ALA A 37 -9.99 11.29 7.67
N LEU A 38 -9.18 10.64 6.81
CA LEU A 38 -7.80 11.08 6.59
C LEU A 38 -7.80 12.31 5.69
N THR A 39 -7.04 13.33 6.07
CA THR A 39 -6.90 14.51 5.23
C THR A 39 -6.13 14.12 3.97
N PRO A 40 -6.68 14.33 2.76
CA PRO A 40 -5.96 14.04 1.54
C PRO A 40 -4.69 14.91 1.47
N PRO A 41 -3.55 14.35 1.00
CA PRO A 41 -2.32 15.12 0.90
C PRO A 41 -2.50 16.30 -0.04
N PRO A 42 -1.83 17.45 0.22
CA PRO A 42 -1.90 18.61 -0.65
C PRO A 42 -1.42 18.23 -2.05
N THR A 43 -2.30 18.32 -3.03
CA THR A 43 -1.95 18.04 -4.42
C THR A 43 -1.32 19.27 -5.04
N THR A 44 -0.23 19.07 -5.80
CA THR A 44 0.32 20.14 -6.62
C THR A 44 -0.69 20.49 -7.73
N PRO A 45 -1.09 21.76 -7.86
CA PRO A 45 -2.01 22.16 -8.91
C PRO A 45 -1.44 21.81 -10.30
N GLU A 46 -2.30 21.37 -11.22
CA GLU A 46 -1.88 20.91 -12.54
C GLU A 46 -1.14 21.99 -13.35
N TRP A 47 -1.49 23.27 -13.17
CA TRP A 47 -0.78 24.38 -13.81
C TRP A 47 0.65 24.55 -13.27
N VAL A 48 0.91 24.26 -11.99
CA VAL A 48 2.26 24.31 -11.40
C VAL A 48 3.12 23.22 -12.00
N LYS A 49 2.57 22.00 -12.13
CA LYS A 49 3.26 20.88 -12.80
C LYS A 49 3.62 21.23 -14.24
N PHE A 50 2.67 21.80 -14.98
CA PHE A 50 2.88 22.27 -16.35
C PHE A 50 3.99 23.34 -16.44
N CYS A 51 3.95 24.37 -15.58
CA CYS A 51 4.99 25.40 -15.55
C CYS A 51 6.36 24.83 -15.19
N ARG A 52 6.45 23.86 -14.26
CA ARG A 52 7.71 23.21 -13.91
C ARG A 52 8.35 22.52 -15.13
N GLN A 53 7.55 21.91 -16.00
CA GLN A 53 8.04 21.31 -17.25
C GLN A 53 8.51 22.36 -18.28
N LEU A 54 7.87 23.53 -18.34
CA LEU A 54 8.25 24.62 -19.25
C LEU A 54 9.55 25.34 -18.86
N PHE A 55 9.89 25.34 -17.57
CA PHE A 55 11.08 26.02 -17.03
C PHE A 55 12.14 25.04 -16.50
N GLY A 56 12.07 23.76 -16.87
CA GLY A 56 13.06 22.76 -16.46
C GLY A 56 14.24 22.65 -17.45
N GLY A 57 15.46 22.57 -16.92
CA GLY A 57 16.66 22.19 -17.68
C GLY A 57 16.91 23.03 -18.94
N PHE A 58 17.04 22.37 -20.10
CA PHE A 58 17.32 23.01 -21.39
C PHE A 58 16.28 24.06 -21.81
N SER A 59 15.03 23.96 -21.33
CA SER A 59 13.98 24.91 -21.67
C SER A 59 14.30 26.34 -21.22
N ILE A 60 15.06 26.51 -20.12
CA ILE A 60 15.51 27.86 -19.67
C ILE A 60 16.46 28.48 -20.70
N LEU A 61 17.41 27.72 -21.23
CA LEU A 61 18.35 28.20 -22.25
C LEU A 61 17.61 28.62 -23.51
N LEU A 62 16.62 27.82 -23.93
CA LEU A 62 15.80 28.12 -25.09
C LEU A 62 14.90 29.34 -24.87
N TRP A 63 14.35 29.53 -23.66
CA TRP A 63 13.63 30.76 -23.30
C TRP A 63 14.53 31.99 -23.36
N ILE A 64 15.75 31.90 -22.82
CA ILE A 64 16.74 33.00 -22.90
C ILE A 64 17.06 33.30 -24.37
N GLY A 65 17.30 32.27 -25.19
CA GLY A 65 17.52 32.42 -26.63
C GLY A 65 16.35 33.09 -27.35
N ALA A 66 15.12 32.65 -27.08
CA ALA A 66 13.92 33.23 -27.68
C ALA A 66 13.74 34.71 -27.29
N ILE A 67 13.93 35.05 -26.01
CA ILE A 67 13.86 36.43 -25.52
C ILE A 67 14.92 37.30 -26.19
N LEU A 68 16.16 36.80 -26.33
CA LEU A 68 17.23 37.52 -27.00
C LEU A 68 16.95 37.72 -28.51
N CYS A 69 16.33 36.74 -29.19
CA CYS A 69 15.90 36.89 -30.58
C CYS A 69 14.83 37.98 -30.74
N PHE A 70 13.85 38.04 -29.84
CA PHE A 70 12.86 39.12 -29.84
C PHE A 70 13.48 40.49 -29.54
N LEU A 71 14.45 40.53 -28.63
CA LEU A 71 15.19 41.75 -28.34
C LEU A 71 16.00 42.22 -29.57
N ALA A 72 16.72 41.31 -30.22
CA ALA A 72 17.48 41.60 -31.44
C ALA A 72 16.57 42.14 -32.57
N TYR A 73 15.42 41.50 -32.77
CA TYR A 73 14.42 41.98 -33.74
C TYR A 73 13.89 43.37 -33.39
N SER A 74 13.59 43.63 -32.11
CA SER A 74 13.09 44.95 -31.69
C SER A 74 14.11 46.07 -31.89
N ILE A 75 15.41 45.77 -31.73
CA ILE A 75 16.49 46.73 -31.99
C ILE A 75 16.65 46.97 -33.50
N GLN A 76 16.62 45.92 -34.32
CA GLN A 76 16.67 46.04 -35.78
C GLN A 76 15.49 46.86 -36.31
N ALA A 77 14.28 46.57 -35.86
CA ALA A 77 13.08 47.30 -36.26
C ALA A 77 13.10 48.79 -35.90
N ALA A 78 13.90 49.19 -34.90
CA ALA A 78 14.08 50.58 -34.52
C ALA A 78 15.24 51.29 -35.25
N THR A 79 16.16 50.53 -35.86
CA THR A 79 17.45 51.06 -36.37
C THR A 79 17.58 50.96 -37.89
N GLU A 80 16.95 49.96 -38.52
CA GLU A 80 17.08 49.66 -39.96
C GLU A 80 15.72 49.77 -40.67
N ASP A 81 15.70 50.32 -41.89
CA ASP A 81 14.50 50.46 -42.73
C ASP A 81 14.07 49.14 -43.40
N GLU A 82 15.00 48.19 -43.59
CA GLU A 82 14.71 46.85 -44.11
C GLU A 82 14.55 45.84 -42.97
N LEU A 83 13.31 45.40 -42.74
CA LEU A 83 12.99 44.42 -41.72
C LEU A 83 13.31 43.00 -42.19
N VAL A 84 14.43 42.45 -41.73
CA VAL A 84 14.71 41.01 -41.86
C VAL A 84 13.99 40.26 -40.74
N ASN A 85 12.99 39.46 -41.12
CA ASN A 85 12.13 38.75 -40.16
C ASN A 85 12.76 37.47 -39.56
N ASP A 86 14.02 37.16 -39.90
CA ASP A 86 14.70 35.92 -39.48
C ASP A 86 14.77 35.79 -37.96
N ASN A 87 15.10 36.88 -37.25
CA ASN A 87 15.15 36.90 -35.78
C ASN A 87 13.77 36.72 -35.14
N LEU A 88 12.71 37.26 -35.76
CA LEU A 88 11.33 37.06 -35.31
C LEU A 88 10.91 35.60 -35.50
N TYR A 89 11.16 35.02 -36.69
CA TYR A 89 10.85 33.61 -36.97
C TYR A 89 11.62 32.68 -36.03
N LEU A 90 12.92 32.91 -35.81
CA LEU A 90 13.74 32.11 -34.92
C LEU A 90 13.24 32.17 -33.48
N GLY A 91 12.90 33.36 -32.96
CA GLY A 91 12.33 33.53 -31.62
C GLY A 91 11.00 32.81 -31.43
N VAL A 92 10.10 32.92 -32.42
CA VAL A 92 8.80 32.22 -32.42
C VAL A 92 9.00 30.70 -32.48
N VAL A 93 9.91 30.21 -33.32
CA VAL A 93 10.21 28.77 -33.43
C VAL A 93 10.77 28.23 -32.12
N LEU A 94 11.73 28.92 -31.50
CA LEU A 94 12.30 28.50 -30.21
C LEU A 94 11.24 28.45 -29.10
N ALA A 95 10.39 29.49 -29.01
CA ALA A 95 9.28 29.51 -28.05
C ALA A 95 8.28 28.36 -28.32
N ALA A 96 7.94 28.10 -29.59
CA ALA A 96 7.06 27.00 -29.97
C ALA A 96 7.66 25.63 -29.61
N VAL A 97 8.96 25.42 -29.83
CA VAL A 97 9.66 24.20 -29.44
C VAL A 97 9.54 23.97 -27.93
N VAL A 98 9.77 24.99 -27.10
CA VAL A 98 9.65 24.85 -25.64
C VAL A 98 8.21 24.56 -25.20
N ILE A 99 7.22 25.19 -25.82
CA ILE A 99 5.80 24.95 -25.50
C ILE A 99 5.40 23.53 -25.90
N ILE A 100 5.80 23.06 -27.08
CA ILE A 100 5.47 21.72 -27.57
C ILE A 100 6.13 20.64 -26.70
N THR A 101 7.41 20.81 -26.36
CA THR A 101 8.13 19.87 -25.50
C THR A 101 7.55 19.85 -24.08
N GLY A 102 7.25 21.03 -23.51
CA GLY A 102 6.58 21.13 -22.20
C GLY A 102 5.19 20.48 -22.18
N CYS A 103 4.38 20.69 -23.23
CA CYS A 103 3.10 20.01 -23.40
C CYS A 103 3.26 18.49 -23.43
N PHE A 104 4.21 17.99 -24.23
CA PHE A 104 4.45 16.55 -24.35
C PHE A 104 4.86 15.92 -23.02
N SER A 105 5.83 16.53 -22.33
CA SER A 105 6.30 16.09 -21.01
C SER A 105 5.16 16.09 -19.97
N TYR A 106 4.36 17.15 -19.92
CA TYR A 106 3.21 17.22 -19.00
C TYR A 106 2.14 16.16 -19.30
N PHE A 107 1.76 15.97 -20.57
CA PHE A 107 0.78 14.95 -20.93
C PHE A 107 1.22 13.54 -20.54
N GLN A 108 2.52 13.27 -20.66
CA GLN A 108 3.11 11.99 -20.28
C GLN A 108 3.05 11.75 -18.77
N GLU A 109 3.37 12.76 -17.97
CA GLU A 109 3.31 12.72 -16.51
C GLU A 109 1.85 12.60 -16.01
N ALA A 110 0.93 13.40 -16.57
CA ALA A 110 -0.48 13.41 -16.21
C ALA A 110 -1.17 12.07 -16.49
N LYS A 111 -0.79 11.37 -17.57
CA LYS A 111 -1.34 10.05 -17.90
C LYS A 111 -0.97 8.99 -16.86
N SER A 112 0.25 9.04 -16.31
CA SER A 112 0.67 8.14 -15.25
C SER A 112 -0.11 8.38 -13.95
N SER A 113 -0.29 9.66 -13.58
CA SER A 113 -1.04 10.04 -12.36
C SER A 113 -2.51 9.63 -12.38
N ARG A 114 -3.21 9.80 -13.53
CA ARG A 114 -4.67 9.52 -13.63
C ARG A 114 -5.03 8.04 -13.47
N ILE A 115 -4.15 7.12 -13.85
CA ILE A 115 -4.38 5.68 -13.67
C ILE A 115 -4.41 5.33 -12.17
N MET A 116 -3.79 6.13 -11.31
CA MET A 116 -3.73 5.89 -9.87
C MET A 116 -4.96 6.43 -9.12
N ASP A 117 -5.56 7.53 -9.58
CA ASP A 117 -6.73 8.14 -8.93
C ASP A 117 -8.04 7.35 -9.13
N SER A 118 -8.14 6.54 -10.19
CA SER A 118 -9.30 5.66 -10.41
C SER A 118 -9.45 4.56 -9.35
N PHE A 119 -8.41 4.27 -8.58
CA PHE A 119 -8.44 3.26 -7.52
C PHE A 119 -8.85 3.80 -6.14
N LYS A 120 -8.89 5.13 -5.92
CA LYS A 120 -9.27 5.74 -4.63
C LYS A 120 -10.77 5.68 -4.33
N LYS A 121 -11.61 5.30 -5.30
CA LYS A 121 -13.08 5.31 -5.19
C LYS A 121 -13.67 3.96 -4.76
N MET A 122 -13.11 3.32 -3.73
CA MET A 122 -13.69 2.07 -3.20
C MET A 122 -14.34 2.26 -1.83
N VAL A 123 -15.67 2.04 -1.86
CA VAL A 123 -16.66 1.75 -0.80
C VAL A 123 -16.62 2.63 0.47
N PRO A 124 -17.63 3.51 0.68
CA PRO A 124 -17.78 4.22 1.95
C PRO A 124 -18.06 3.23 3.09
N GLN A 125 -17.35 3.39 4.20
CA GLN A 125 -17.45 2.51 5.36
C GLN A 125 -18.51 3.03 6.32
N GLN A 126 -19.36 2.12 6.82
CA GLN A 126 -20.36 2.41 7.85
C GLN A 126 -19.86 1.92 9.21
N ALA A 127 -20.28 2.57 10.28
CA ALA A 127 -19.95 2.23 11.67
C ALA A 127 -21.22 2.07 12.50
N MET A 128 -21.23 1.12 13.43
CA MET A 128 -22.32 0.94 14.41
C MET A 128 -21.95 1.68 15.70
N VAL A 129 -22.65 2.77 15.97
CA VAL A 129 -22.45 3.60 17.17
C VAL A 129 -23.63 3.47 18.13
N ILE A 130 -23.39 3.69 19.41
CA ILE A 130 -24.43 3.79 20.43
C ILE A 130 -24.49 5.24 20.90
N ARG A 131 -25.60 5.90 20.62
CA ARG A 131 -25.90 7.28 21.02
C ARG A 131 -27.30 7.33 21.61
N GLU A 132 -27.47 8.08 22.70
CA GLU A 132 -28.75 8.17 23.45
C GLU A 132 -29.36 6.81 23.85
N GLY A 133 -28.51 5.78 24.02
CA GLY A 133 -28.90 4.42 24.37
C GLY A 133 -29.30 3.54 23.18
N GLU A 134 -29.36 4.08 21.97
CA GLU A 134 -29.77 3.37 20.76
C GLU A 134 -28.59 3.04 19.85
N LYS A 135 -28.64 1.88 19.20
CA LYS A 135 -27.66 1.45 18.19
C LYS A 135 -28.04 2.06 16.84
N LEU A 136 -27.16 2.90 16.31
CA LEU A 136 -27.34 3.59 15.04
C LEU A 136 -26.21 3.21 14.07
N GLN A 137 -26.56 2.94 12.82
CA GLN A 137 -25.57 2.75 11.76
C GLN A 137 -25.36 4.08 11.04
N ILE A 138 -24.15 4.62 11.11
CA ILE A 138 -23.78 5.92 10.55
C ILE A 138 -22.56 5.80 9.65
N ASN A 139 -22.34 6.80 8.80
CA ASN A 139 -21.09 6.91 8.04
C ASN A 139 -19.90 7.00 9.01
N ALA A 140 -18.82 6.25 8.75
CA ALA A 140 -17.62 6.26 9.59
C ALA A 140 -17.01 7.65 9.76
N GLU A 141 -17.20 8.56 8.78
CA GLU A 141 -16.76 9.96 8.84
C GLU A 141 -17.46 10.78 9.94
N LEU A 142 -18.65 10.35 10.38
CA LEU A 142 -19.45 11.03 11.41
C LEU A 142 -19.17 10.52 12.83
N VAL A 143 -18.25 9.56 12.98
CA VAL A 143 -17.80 9.04 14.28
C VAL A 143 -16.91 10.09 14.93
N VAL A 144 -17.13 10.38 16.21
CA VAL A 144 -16.39 11.41 16.95
C VAL A 144 -15.72 10.88 18.21
N LEU A 145 -14.78 11.66 18.75
CA LEU A 145 -14.14 11.36 20.04
C LEU A 145 -15.17 11.19 21.16
N GLY A 146 -15.04 10.11 21.92
CA GLY A 146 -15.96 9.76 23.01
C GLY A 146 -17.21 8.97 22.59
N ASP A 147 -17.46 8.75 21.29
CA ASP A 147 -18.54 7.88 20.86
C ASP A 147 -18.32 6.45 21.37
N LEU A 148 -19.44 5.76 21.64
CA LEU A 148 -19.44 4.35 21.96
C LEU A 148 -19.68 3.57 20.67
N VAL A 149 -18.75 2.71 20.28
CA VAL A 149 -18.77 1.96 19.02
C VAL A 149 -18.86 0.49 19.31
N GLU A 150 -19.74 -0.20 18.60
CA GLU A 150 -19.83 -1.66 18.58
C GLU A 150 -19.18 -2.19 17.31
N VAL A 151 -18.30 -3.17 17.45
CA VAL A 151 -17.67 -3.88 16.34
C VAL A 151 -18.00 -5.37 16.42
N LYS A 152 -18.35 -5.97 15.29
CA LYS A 152 -18.68 -7.40 15.18
C LYS A 152 -17.75 -8.08 14.18
N GLY A 153 -17.64 -9.40 14.27
CA GLY A 153 -16.90 -10.20 13.30
C GLY A 153 -17.35 -9.90 11.87
N GLY A 154 -16.40 -9.49 11.03
CA GLY A 154 -16.60 -9.01 9.66
C GLY A 154 -16.48 -7.48 9.50
N ASP A 155 -16.65 -6.71 10.58
CA ASP A 155 -16.59 -5.25 10.52
C ASP A 155 -15.14 -4.76 10.55
N ARG A 156 -14.87 -3.66 9.85
CA ARG A 156 -13.64 -2.90 10.01
C ARG A 156 -13.79 -1.89 11.14
N VAL A 157 -12.77 -1.78 11.97
CA VAL A 157 -12.75 -0.86 13.11
C VAL A 157 -12.68 0.59 12.58
N PRO A 158 -13.68 1.45 12.89
CA PRO A 158 -13.86 2.73 12.21
C PRO A 158 -12.95 3.87 12.73
N ALA A 159 -12.38 3.73 13.93
CA ALA A 159 -11.52 4.70 14.59
C ALA A 159 -10.67 3.98 15.66
N ASP A 160 -9.71 4.63 16.31
CA ASP A 160 -9.03 3.98 17.44
C ASP A 160 -9.98 3.91 18.65
N LEU A 161 -10.18 2.70 19.18
CA LEU A 161 -11.14 2.42 20.24
C LEU A 161 -10.44 1.87 21.49
N ARG A 162 -10.85 2.35 22.66
CA ARG A 162 -10.55 1.71 23.95
C ARG A 162 -11.67 0.73 24.30
N VAL A 163 -11.36 -0.56 24.29
CA VAL A 163 -12.32 -1.66 24.55
C VAL A 163 -12.81 -1.62 25.99
N ILE A 164 -14.12 -1.52 26.19
CA ILE A 164 -14.75 -1.54 27.51
C ILE A 164 -15.50 -2.85 27.80
N SER A 165 -15.94 -3.54 26.75
CA SER A 165 -16.57 -4.86 26.82
C SER A 165 -16.17 -5.66 25.58
N SER A 166 -15.93 -6.96 25.77
CA SER A 166 -15.55 -7.88 24.69
C SER A 166 -16.11 -9.26 24.97
N SER A 167 -16.65 -9.91 23.95
CA SER A 167 -17.10 -11.29 23.98
C SER A 167 -16.46 -12.04 22.81
N GLY A 168 -15.37 -12.75 23.10
CA GLY A 168 -14.62 -13.53 22.12
C GLY A 168 -14.05 -12.72 20.96
N CYS A 169 -13.86 -11.40 21.14
CA CYS A 169 -13.40 -10.54 20.05
C CYS A 169 -11.94 -10.82 19.70
N LYS A 170 -11.68 -11.03 18.41
CA LYS A 170 -10.33 -11.04 17.84
C LYS A 170 -10.26 -10.09 16.67
N VAL A 171 -9.14 -9.37 16.56
CA VAL A 171 -8.88 -8.42 15.48
C VAL A 171 -7.65 -8.82 14.69
N ASP A 172 -7.68 -8.55 13.39
CA ASP A 172 -6.55 -8.68 12.48
C ASP A 172 -5.79 -7.35 12.43
N ASN A 173 -4.57 -7.37 12.98
CA ASN A 173 -3.68 -6.21 13.05
C ASN A 173 -2.65 -6.18 11.90
N SER A 174 -2.83 -6.97 10.84
CA SER A 174 -1.91 -7.04 9.69
C SER A 174 -1.62 -5.68 9.04
N SER A 175 -2.58 -4.75 9.08
CA SER A 175 -2.36 -3.38 8.59
C SER A 175 -1.30 -2.59 9.37
N LEU A 176 -1.03 -2.97 10.63
CA LEU A 176 -0.09 -2.31 11.54
C LEU A 176 1.19 -3.13 11.75
N THR A 177 1.05 -4.45 11.87
CA THR A 177 2.17 -5.34 12.23
C THR A 177 2.69 -6.16 11.05
N GLY A 178 1.94 -6.22 9.94
CA GLY A 178 2.21 -7.13 8.83
C GLY A 178 1.79 -8.59 9.10
N GLU A 179 1.35 -8.92 10.32
CA GLU A 179 0.99 -10.29 10.70
C GLU A 179 -0.54 -10.47 10.74
N SER A 180 -1.04 -11.48 10.03
CA SER A 180 -2.48 -11.77 9.89
C SER A 180 -3.06 -12.65 11.02
N GLU A 181 -2.27 -12.96 12.06
CA GLU A 181 -2.73 -13.78 13.18
C GLU A 181 -3.75 -13.01 14.04
N PRO A 182 -5.00 -13.51 14.20
CA PRO A 182 -6.02 -12.79 14.95
C PRO A 182 -5.67 -12.60 16.42
N GLN A 183 -5.59 -11.35 16.86
CA GLN A 183 -5.22 -10.99 18.23
C GLN A 183 -6.46 -10.76 19.09
N THR A 184 -6.51 -11.43 20.25
CA THR A 184 -7.64 -11.31 21.19
C THR A 184 -7.74 -9.92 21.79
N ARG A 185 -8.96 -9.40 21.92
CA ARG A 185 -9.26 -8.11 22.56
C ARG A 185 -10.02 -8.30 23.87
N SER A 186 -9.60 -7.59 24.92
CA SER A 186 -10.20 -7.64 26.26
C SER A 186 -10.22 -6.25 26.89
N PRO A 187 -11.13 -5.95 27.83
CA PRO A 187 -11.19 -4.63 28.43
C PRO A 187 -10.04 -4.32 29.41
N GLU A 188 -9.28 -5.33 29.82
CA GLU A 188 -8.18 -5.23 30.79
C GLU A 188 -6.89 -4.76 30.14
N LEU A 189 -6.15 -3.88 30.80
CA LEU A 189 -4.81 -3.47 30.36
C LEU A 189 -3.83 -4.64 30.53
N THR A 190 -3.28 -5.15 29.44
CA THR A 190 -2.38 -6.31 29.46
C THR A 190 -0.92 -5.96 29.24
N HIS A 191 -0.63 -4.78 28.68
CA HIS A 191 0.72 -4.34 28.36
C HIS A 191 0.84 -2.81 28.44
N GLU A 192 2.02 -2.28 28.73
CA GLU A 192 2.24 -0.81 28.80
C GLU A 192 2.23 -0.18 27.40
N ASN A 193 2.87 -0.82 26.42
CA ASN A 193 2.81 -0.41 25.03
C ASN A 193 1.36 -0.50 24.49
N PRO A 194 0.78 0.63 24.03
CA PRO A 194 -0.57 0.67 23.45
C PRO A 194 -0.77 -0.29 22.28
N LEU A 195 0.28 -0.58 21.49
CA LEU A 195 0.19 -1.46 20.31
C LEU A 195 0.01 -2.95 20.69
N GLU A 196 0.54 -3.35 21.84
CA GLU A 196 0.56 -4.74 22.31
C GLU A 196 -0.60 -5.05 23.26
N THR A 197 -1.18 -4.03 23.90
CA THR A 197 -2.27 -4.25 24.84
C THR A 197 -3.54 -4.72 24.13
N ARG A 198 -4.28 -5.62 24.78
CA ARG A 198 -5.53 -6.20 24.24
C ARG A 198 -6.72 -5.25 24.29
N ASN A 199 -6.54 -4.11 24.93
CA ASN A 199 -7.63 -3.24 25.34
C ASN A 199 -7.81 -2.03 24.42
N ILE A 200 -7.11 -2.05 23.28
CA ILE A 200 -7.22 -1.08 22.21
C ILE A 200 -7.51 -1.83 20.90
N CYS A 201 -8.43 -1.29 20.10
CA CYS A 201 -8.60 -1.65 18.70
C CYS A 201 -8.21 -0.45 17.85
N PHE A 202 -7.59 -0.68 16.69
CA PHE A 202 -7.03 0.39 15.89
C PHE A 202 -7.84 0.64 14.62
N PHE A 203 -7.88 1.87 14.17
CA PHE A 203 -8.38 2.24 12.85
C PHE A 203 -7.71 1.38 11.77
N SER A 204 -8.48 1.01 10.75
CA SER A 204 -8.07 0.13 9.64
C SER A 204 -7.98 -1.37 9.95
N THR A 205 -8.01 -1.80 11.21
CA THR A 205 -8.00 -3.23 11.58
C THR A 205 -9.37 -3.88 11.38
N ASN A 206 -9.41 -5.19 11.15
CA ASN A 206 -10.67 -5.90 10.94
C ASN A 206 -11.00 -6.76 12.15
N CYS A 207 -12.25 -6.72 12.63
CA CYS A 207 -12.73 -7.68 13.62
C CYS A 207 -12.98 -9.00 12.90
N VAL A 208 -12.23 -10.04 13.25
CA VAL A 208 -12.31 -11.36 12.60
C VAL A 208 -13.49 -12.15 13.15
N GLU A 209 -13.64 -12.16 14.48
CA GLU A 209 -14.70 -12.87 15.18
C GLU A 209 -15.05 -12.19 16.50
N GLY A 210 -16.18 -12.60 17.08
CA GLY A 210 -16.70 -12.07 18.33
C GLY A 210 -17.32 -10.70 18.21
N THR A 211 -17.53 -10.06 19.36
CA THR A 211 -18.10 -8.70 19.46
C THR A 211 -17.33 -7.90 20.50
N ALA A 212 -17.13 -6.62 20.25
CA ALA A 212 -16.56 -5.70 21.23
C ALA A 212 -17.26 -4.35 21.20
N ILE A 213 -17.30 -3.70 22.36
CA ILE A 213 -17.77 -2.33 22.53
C ILE A 213 -16.58 -1.52 23.05
N GLY A 214 -16.31 -0.38 22.42
CA GLY A 214 -15.22 0.49 22.80
C GLY A 214 -15.58 1.97 22.68
N ILE A 215 -14.84 2.81 23.40
CA ILE A 215 -14.95 4.27 23.33
C ILE A 215 -13.91 4.78 22.33
N VAL A 216 -14.31 5.69 21.45
CA VAL A 216 -13.39 6.33 20.49
C VAL A 216 -12.39 7.22 21.23
N ILE A 217 -11.10 6.91 21.09
CA ILE A 217 -9.99 7.64 21.70
C ILE A 217 -9.18 8.48 20.71
N ALA A 218 -9.27 8.19 19.41
CA ALA A 218 -8.71 9.03 18.35
C ALA A 218 -9.52 8.86 17.04
N THR A 219 -9.62 9.95 16.27
CA THR A 219 -10.31 10.00 14.96
C THR A 219 -9.43 10.64 13.88
N GLY A 220 -9.64 10.24 12.62
CA GLY A 220 -8.96 10.78 11.44
C GLY A 220 -7.44 10.67 11.53
N ASP A 221 -6.75 11.76 11.20
CA ASP A 221 -5.28 11.86 11.20
C ASP A 221 -4.65 11.62 12.59
N ARG A 222 -5.42 11.76 13.68
CA ARG A 222 -4.92 11.52 15.05
C ARG A 222 -4.83 10.04 15.42
N THR A 223 -5.45 9.16 14.64
CA THR A 223 -5.35 7.70 14.85
C THR A 223 -3.93 7.20 14.59
N VAL A 224 -3.57 6.01 15.07
CA VAL A 224 -2.25 5.41 14.82
C VAL A 224 -2.00 5.28 13.31
N MET A 225 -2.95 4.70 12.57
CA MET A 225 -2.84 4.58 11.11
C MET A 225 -2.92 5.94 10.40
N GLY A 226 -3.67 6.89 10.93
CA GLY A 226 -3.69 8.26 10.42
C GLY A 226 -2.32 8.92 10.48
N ARG A 227 -1.64 8.84 11.64
CA ARG A 227 -0.28 9.34 11.81
C ARG A 227 0.73 8.65 10.88
N ILE A 228 0.60 7.34 10.68
CA ILE A 228 1.43 6.59 9.73
C ILE A 228 1.16 7.07 8.29
N ALA A 229 -0.10 7.28 7.92
CA ALA A 229 -0.48 7.77 6.59
C ALA A 229 0.01 9.21 6.34
N THR A 230 -0.07 10.09 7.35
CA THR A 230 0.48 11.45 7.31
C THR A 230 1.99 11.41 7.14
N LEU A 231 2.71 10.63 7.96
CA LEU A 231 4.16 10.46 7.83
C LEU A 231 4.55 9.95 6.44
N ALA A 232 3.83 8.96 5.92
CA ALA A 232 4.08 8.41 4.59
C ALA A 232 3.82 9.43 3.46
N SER A 233 2.88 10.35 3.66
CA SER A 233 2.52 11.38 2.69
C SER A 233 3.40 12.63 2.76
N GLU A 234 3.94 12.94 3.95
CA GLU A 234 4.85 14.07 4.19
C GLU A 234 6.30 13.77 3.76
N LEU A 235 6.64 12.50 3.50
CA LEU A 235 7.94 12.14 2.98
C LEU A 235 8.14 12.78 1.60
N GLU A 236 9.08 13.73 1.54
CA GLU A 236 9.45 14.38 0.29
C GLU A 236 9.91 13.33 -0.73
N VAL A 237 9.33 13.41 -1.93
CA VAL A 237 9.76 12.61 -3.07
C VAL A 237 11.17 13.07 -3.43
N ARG A 238 12.18 12.29 -3.01
CA ARG A 238 13.57 12.52 -3.42
C ARG A 238 13.72 12.25 -4.91
N GLN A 239 14.65 12.97 -5.54
CA GLN A 239 15.03 12.74 -6.93
C GLN A 239 15.54 11.31 -7.11
N THR A 240 15.20 10.70 -8.24
CA THR A 240 15.69 9.38 -8.62
C THR A 240 17.15 9.44 -9.09
N PRO A 241 17.91 8.33 -9.04
CA PRO A 241 19.28 8.31 -9.54
C PRO A 241 19.38 8.76 -11.00
N ILE A 242 18.52 8.25 -11.89
CA ILE A 242 18.47 8.69 -13.29
C ILE A 242 18.16 10.20 -13.43
N SER A 243 17.29 10.77 -12.59
CA SER A 243 17.02 12.22 -12.62
C SER A 243 18.25 13.03 -12.22
N ILE A 244 19.02 12.57 -11.22
CA ILE A 244 20.26 13.22 -10.78
C ILE A 244 21.31 13.17 -11.89
N GLU A 245 21.47 12.02 -12.55
CA GLU A 245 22.41 11.86 -13.67
C GLU A 245 22.03 12.71 -14.89
N ILE A 246 20.72 12.82 -15.19
CA ILE A 246 20.22 13.72 -16.24
C ILE A 246 20.53 15.18 -15.89
N GLU A 247 20.31 15.59 -14.65
CA GLU A 247 20.60 16.95 -14.19
C GLU A 247 22.11 17.25 -14.26
N HIS A 248 22.94 16.30 -13.82
CA HIS A 248 24.39 16.40 -13.93
C HIS A 248 24.85 16.53 -15.39
N PHE A 249 24.29 15.71 -16.28
CA PHE A 249 24.56 15.80 -17.71
C PHE A 249 24.12 17.15 -18.30
N ILE A 250 22.93 17.65 -17.94
CA ILE A 250 22.43 18.97 -18.38
C ILE A 250 23.38 20.06 -17.93
N HIS A 251 23.88 20.03 -16.69
CA HIS A 251 24.83 21.02 -16.18
C HIS A 251 26.16 21.02 -16.95
N ILE A 252 26.70 19.84 -17.28
CA ILE A 252 27.93 19.74 -18.08
C ILE A 252 27.72 20.33 -19.47
N ILE A 253 26.68 19.91 -20.19
CA ILE A 253 26.40 20.39 -21.55
C ILE A 253 26.11 21.89 -21.55
N THR A 254 25.34 22.38 -20.57
CA THR A 254 25.06 23.81 -20.41
C THR A 254 26.35 24.59 -20.15
N GLY A 255 27.23 24.08 -19.28
CA GLY A 255 28.53 24.69 -19.01
C GLY A 255 29.39 24.81 -20.27
N VAL A 256 29.47 23.75 -21.08
CA VAL A 256 30.19 23.77 -22.36
C VAL A 256 29.54 24.72 -23.37
N ALA A 257 28.21 24.70 -23.50
CA ALA A 257 27.45 25.55 -24.41
C ALA A 257 27.64 27.04 -24.09
N VAL A 258 27.56 27.42 -22.82
CA VAL A 258 27.78 28.80 -22.36
C VAL A 258 29.25 29.20 -22.51
N PHE A 259 30.19 28.31 -22.18
CA PHE A 259 31.62 28.58 -22.36
C PHE A 259 31.97 28.87 -23.83
N LEU A 260 31.54 28.00 -24.75
CA LEU A 260 31.74 28.18 -26.19
C LEU A 260 31.00 29.43 -26.69
N GLY A 261 29.73 29.57 -26.32
CA GLY A 261 28.92 30.72 -26.71
C GLY A 261 29.58 32.05 -26.32
N MET A 262 29.98 32.20 -25.06
CA MET A 262 30.65 33.42 -24.56
C MET A 262 32.04 33.63 -25.18
N SER A 263 32.82 32.56 -25.40
CA SER A 263 34.13 32.68 -26.03
C SER A 263 34.02 33.20 -27.46
N PHE A 264 33.07 32.68 -28.24
CA PHE A 264 32.83 33.12 -29.61
C PHE A 264 32.16 34.48 -29.67
N PHE A 265 31.31 34.83 -28.71
CA PHE A 265 30.76 36.18 -28.56
C PHE A 265 31.88 37.21 -28.43
N ILE A 266 32.82 37.01 -27.50
CA ILE A 266 33.97 37.90 -27.29
C ILE A 266 34.85 37.94 -28.55
N LEU A 267 35.11 36.78 -29.18
CA LEU A 267 35.91 36.70 -30.40
C LEU A 267 35.26 37.46 -31.55
N SER A 268 33.93 37.38 -31.71
CA SER A 268 33.21 38.10 -32.76
C SER A 268 33.30 39.61 -32.59
N LEU A 269 33.24 40.12 -31.36
CA LEU A 269 33.46 41.54 -31.07
C LEU A 269 34.89 41.97 -31.41
N ILE A 270 35.90 41.13 -31.11
CA ILE A 270 37.31 41.40 -31.46
C ILE A 270 37.50 41.44 -32.98
N LEU A 271 36.81 40.59 -33.73
CA LEU A 271 36.86 40.54 -35.20
C LEU A 271 36.09 41.69 -35.88
N GLY A 272 35.43 42.55 -35.11
CA GLY A 272 34.73 43.74 -35.63
C GLY A 272 33.28 43.50 -36.05
N TYR A 273 32.67 42.39 -35.65
CA TYR A 273 31.23 42.18 -35.83
C TYR A 273 30.43 43.15 -34.95
N THR A 274 29.23 43.51 -35.40
CA THR A 274 28.31 44.33 -34.61
C THR A 274 27.84 43.57 -33.37
N TRP A 275 27.42 44.31 -32.33
CA TRP A 275 26.86 43.71 -31.11
C TRP A 275 25.67 42.80 -31.40
N LEU A 276 24.88 43.13 -32.42
CA LEU A 276 23.68 42.39 -32.81
C LEU A 276 24.04 41.06 -33.47
N GLU A 277 25.00 41.06 -34.40
CA GLU A 277 25.56 39.84 -35.00
C GLU A 277 26.24 38.95 -33.95
N ALA A 278 26.98 39.54 -33.02
CA ALA A 278 27.63 38.81 -31.93
C ALA A 278 26.60 38.07 -31.05
N VAL A 279 25.48 38.72 -30.70
CA VAL A 279 24.39 38.10 -29.93
C VAL A 279 23.71 36.98 -30.74
N ILE A 280 23.51 37.16 -32.05
CA ILE A 280 22.95 36.10 -32.91
C ILE A 280 23.88 34.87 -32.94
N PHE A 281 25.20 35.07 -33.07
CA PHE A 281 26.18 33.98 -33.00
C PHE A 281 26.17 33.27 -31.65
N LEU A 282 26.09 34.02 -30.54
CA LEU A 282 25.96 33.46 -29.19
C LEU A 282 24.76 32.52 -29.09
N ILE A 283 23.58 32.97 -29.54
CA ILE A 283 22.34 32.16 -29.50
C ILE A 283 22.49 30.93 -30.39
N GLY A 284 23.00 31.10 -31.62
CA GLY A 284 23.19 30.00 -32.56
C GLY A 284 24.10 28.91 -32.00
N ILE A 285 25.19 29.29 -31.33
CA ILE A 285 26.11 28.34 -30.70
C ILE A 285 25.46 27.65 -29.50
N ILE A 286 24.72 28.37 -28.65
CA ILE A 286 24.02 27.77 -27.51
C ILE A 286 22.99 26.76 -28.00
N VAL A 287 22.12 27.14 -28.94
CA VAL A 287 21.06 26.27 -29.48
C VAL A 287 21.68 25.05 -30.17
N ALA A 288 22.75 25.22 -30.95
CA ALA A 288 23.43 24.10 -31.62
C ALA A 288 24.03 23.07 -30.65
N ASN A 289 24.34 23.46 -29.42
CA ASN A 289 24.88 22.57 -28.40
C ASN A 289 23.79 21.92 -27.51
N VAL A 290 22.53 22.35 -27.60
CA VAL A 290 21.43 21.78 -26.81
C VAL A 290 20.88 20.54 -27.52
N PRO A 291 20.98 19.34 -26.93
CA PRO A 291 20.46 18.12 -27.54
C PRO A 291 18.95 18.01 -27.33
N GLU A 292 18.18 18.71 -28.17
CA GLU A 292 16.70 18.83 -28.09
C GLU A 292 15.99 17.46 -28.06
N GLY A 293 16.56 16.46 -28.72
CA GLY A 293 16.02 15.10 -28.77
C GLY A 293 16.32 14.22 -27.55
N LEU A 294 17.23 14.64 -26.66
CA LEU A 294 17.73 13.75 -25.59
C LEU A 294 16.64 13.34 -24.60
N LEU A 295 15.86 14.30 -24.09
CA LEU A 295 14.82 14.00 -23.11
C LEU A 295 13.76 13.06 -23.69
N ALA A 296 13.41 13.24 -24.97
CA ALA A 296 12.49 12.37 -25.67
C ALA A 296 13.08 10.95 -25.87
N THR A 297 14.34 10.83 -26.28
CA THR A 297 14.97 9.52 -26.50
C THR A 297 15.12 8.74 -25.19
N VAL A 298 15.57 9.37 -24.11
CA VAL A 298 15.65 8.76 -22.78
C VAL A 298 14.29 8.23 -22.35
N THR A 299 13.25 9.05 -22.52
CA THR A 299 11.89 8.66 -22.15
C THR A 299 11.35 7.49 -22.97
N VAL A 300 11.63 7.47 -24.27
CA VAL A 300 11.27 6.33 -25.16
C VAL A 300 12.03 5.07 -24.73
N CYS A 301 13.32 5.17 -24.42
CA CYS A 301 14.13 4.06 -23.93
C CYS A 301 13.59 3.48 -22.61
N LEU A 302 13.24 4.33 -21.65
CA LEU A 302 12.61 3.92 -20.38
C LEU A 302 11.24 3.26 -20.63
N THR A 303 10.43 3.82 -21.52
CA THR A 303 9.11 3.28 -21.88
C THR A 303 9.21 1.88 -22.52
N LEU A 304 10.15 1.68 -23.44
CA LEU A 304 10.40 0.38 -24.06
C LEU A 304 10.83 -0.66 -23.02
N THR A 305 11.64 -0.25 -22.04
CA THR A 305 12.11 -1.12 -20.97
C THR A 305 10.98 -1.45 -19.99
N ALA A 306 10.18 -0.47 -19.58
CA ALA A 306 8.97 -0.68 -18.78
C ALA A 306 7.99 -1.65 -19.47
N LYS A 307 7.81 -1.52 -20.79
CA LYS A 307 6.99 -2.46 -21.57
C LYS A 307 7.56 -3.88 -21.58
N ARG A 308 8.89 -4.04 -21.63
CA ARG A 308 9.55 -5.35 -21.51
C ARG A 308 9.37 -5.97 -20.12
N MET A 309 9.43 -5.16 -19.06
CA MET A 309 9.17 -5.59 -17.68
C MET A 309 7.70 -6.01 -17.48
N ALA A 310 6.76 -5.24 -18.04
CA ALA A 310 5.33 -5.55 -17.96
C ALA A 310 4.98 -6.89 -18.64
N LYS A 311 5.68 -7.26 -19.74
CA LYS A 311 5.55 -8.59 -20.35
C LYS A 311 5.97 -9.74 -19.43
N LYS A 312 6.72 -9.47 -18.37
CA LYS A 312 7.13 -10.42 -17.32
C LYS A 312 6.36 -10.20 -16.01
N ASN A 313 5.16 -9.64 -16.07
CA ASN A 313 4.29 -9.33 -14.92
C ASN A 313 4.90 -8.37 -13.88
N CYS A 314 5.93 -7.60 -14.24
CA CYS A 314 6.48 -6.53 -13.41
C CYS A 314 5.95 -5.17 -13.91
N LEU A 315 4.95 -4.63 -13.20
CA LEU A 315 4.32 -3.36 -13.56
C LEU A 315 5.09 -2.18 -12.96
N VAL A 316 5.47 -1.23 -13.81
CA VAL A 316 6.20 -0.03 -13.41
C VAL A 316 5.26 1.19 -13.44
N LYS A 317 5.11 1.86 -12.29
CA LYS A 317 4.27 3.07 -12.16
C LYS A 317 5.02 4.36 -12.52
N ASN A 318 6.27 4.48 -12.09
CA ASN A 318 7.16 5.60 -12.43
C ASN A 318 8.24 5.09 -13.41
N LEU A 319 8.35 5.68 -14.60
CA LEU A 319 9.31 5.25 -15.63
C LEU A 319 10.77 5.32 -15.14
N GLU A 320 11.09 6.27 -14.27
CA GLU A 320 12.43 6.40 -13.69
C GLU A 320 12.80 5.24 -12.76
N ALA A 321 11.80 4.59 -12.15
CA ALA A 321 12.01 3.46 -11.25
C ALA A 321 12.60 2.22 -11.95
N VAL A 322 12.49 2.15 -13.28
CA VAL A 322 13.11 1.08 -14.09
C VAL A 322 14.62 1.03 -13.87
N GLU A 323 15.26 2.20 -13.86
CA GLU A 323 16.72 2.32 -13.67
C GLU A 323 17.08 2.23 -12.20
N THR A 324 16.25 2.80 -11.31
CA THR A 324 16.50 2.79 -9.86
C THR A 324 16.71 1.37 -9.32
N LEU A 325 15.98 0.38 -9.86
CA LEU A 325 16.17 -1.03 -9.47
C LEU A 325 17.56 -1.56 -9.87
N GLY A 326 18.13 -1.11 -10.99
CA GLY A 326 19.47 -1.47 -11.43
C GLY A 326 20.57 -0.82 -10.58
N SER A 327 20.32 0.38 -10.07
CA SER A 327 21.25 1.13 -9.20
C SER A 327 21.03 0.87 -7.70
N THR A 328 20.15 -0.05 -7.34
CA THR A 328 19.85 -0.39 -5.94
C THR A 328 21.00 -1.19 -5.31
N SER A 329 21.57 -0.68 -4.22
CA SER A 329 22.64 -1.34 -3.46
C SER A 329 22.16 -2.08 -2.20
N THR A 330 20.94 -1.78 -1.73
CA THR A 330 20.35 -2.39 -0.53
C THR A 330 18.86 -2.59 -0.73
N ILE A 331 18.39 -3.82 -0.50
CA ILE A 331 16.97 -4.18 -0.58
C ILE A 331 16.46 -4.33 0.86
N CYS A 332 15.54 -3.46 1.25
CA CYS A 332 14.78 -3.60 2.49
C CYS A 332 13.48 -4.33 2.15
N SER A 333 13.37 -5.60 2.52
CA SER A 333 12.19 -6.41 2.23
C SER A 333 11.36 -6.60 3.48
N ASP A 334 10.04 -6.47 3.34
CA ASP A 334 9.11 -7.01 4.33
C ASP A 334 9.16 -8.55 4.30
N LYS A 335 8.82 -9.20 5.41
CA LYS A 335 8.74 -10.66 5.52
C LYS A 335 7.38 -11.16 5.03
N THR A 336 6.30 -10.64 5.61
CA THR A 336 4.98 -11.26 5.47
C THR A 336 4.31 -10.80 4.19
N GLY A 337 3.98 -11.75 3.30
CA GLY A 337 3.39 -11.43 1.99
C GLY A 337 4.39 -10.92 0.94
N THR A 338 5.66 -10.74 1.29
CA THR A 338 6.74 -10.39 0.36
C THR A 338 7.77 -11.53 0.22
N LEU A 339 8.46 -11.90 1.31
CA LEU A 339 9.35 -13.07 1.32
C LEU A 339 8.59 -14.38 1.55
N THR A 340 7.50 -14.30 2.31
CA THR A 340 6.65 -15.45 2.67
C THR A 340 5.31 -15.35 1.95
N GLN A 341 4.64 -16.49 1.76
CA GLN A 341 3.37 -16.59 1.04
C GLN A 341 2.16 -16.02 1.82
N ASN A 342 2.36 -15.40 3.00
CA ASN A 342 1.31 -14.97 3.93
C ASN A 342 0.22 -16.04 4.16
N ARG A 343 0.64 -17.30 4.26
CA ARG A 343 -0.26 -18.44 4.42
C ARG A 343 0.36 -19.47 5.35
N MET A 344 -0.35 -19.76 6.44
CA MET A 344 0.03 -20.84 7.35
C MET A 344 0.04 -22.17 6.57
N THR A 345 1.17 -22.86 6.62
CA THR A 345 1.41 -24.10 5.87
C THR A 345 2.15 -25.08 6.78
N VAL A 346 1.75 -26.36 6.76
CA VAL A 346 2.43 -27.40 7.54
C VAL A 346 3.86 -27.51 7.03
N ALA A 347 4.84 -27.31 7.92
CA ALA A 347 6.26 -27.35 7.56
C ALA A 347 6.93 -28.66 7.99
N HIS A 348 6.64 -29.13 9.20
CA HIS A 348 7.27 -30.32 9.77
C HIS A 348 6.22 -31.19 10.47
N MET A 349 6.45 -32.50 10.44
CA MET A 349 5.66 -33.49 11.17
C MET A 349 6.62 -34.37 11.96
N TRP A 350 6.22 -34.78 13.17
CA TRP A 350 7.01 -35.68 14.00
C TRP A 350 6.22 -36.95 14.26
N PHE A 351 6.69 -38.07 13.73
CA PHE A 351 6.16 -39.40 13.96
C PHE A 351 7.28 -40.43 13.79
N ASP A 352 7.11 -41.65 14.31
CA ASP A 352 8.15 -42.69 14.30
C ASP A 352 9.52 -42.23 14.84
N ASN A 353 9.49 -41.28 15.78
CA ASN A 353 10.66 -40.62 16.38
C ASN A 353 11.58 -39.93 15.35
N GLN A 354 11.02 -39.49 14.22
CA GLN A 354 11.73 -38.77 13.16
C GLN A 354 10.98 -37.49 12.78
N ILE A 355 11.74 -36.49 12.33
CA ILE A 355 11.19 -35.24 11.78
C ILE A 355 11.06 -35.45 10.27
N HIS A 356 9.85 -35.26 9.76
CA HIS A 356 9.54 -35.30 8.34
C HIS A 356 9.22 -33.88 7.86
N GLU A 357 9.94 -33.42 6.84
CA GLU A 357 9.71 -32.12 6.20
C GLU A 357 8.58 -32.24 5.16
N ALA A 358 7.63 -31.31 5.23
CA ALA A 358 6.57 -31.17 4.24
C ALA A 358 6.96 -30.14 3.18
N ASP A 359 6.40 -30.30 1.98
CA ASP A 359 6.59 -29.32 0.92
C ASP A 359 5.78 -28.04 1.18
N THR A 360 6.50 -26.95 1.39
CA THR A 360 5.94 -25.60 1.66
C THR A 360 5.90 -24.70 0.42
N THR A 361 6.38 -25.19 -0.73
CA THR A 361 6.37 -24.43 -1.99
C THR A 361 4.94 -24.25 -2.52
N GLU A 362 4.70 -23.13 -3.21
CA GLU A 362 3.37 -22.79 -3.73
C GLU A 362 2.92 -23.69 -4.89
N ASP A 363 3.89 -24.18 -5.67
CA ASP A 363 3.72 -25.01 -6.86
C ASP A 363 3.93 -26.50 -6.59
N GLN A 364 4.23 -26.85 -5.33
CA GLN A 364 4.50 -28.23 -4.89
C GLN A 364 5.69 -28.86 -5.63
N SER A 365 6.76 -28.08 -5.80
CA SER A 365 8.01 -28.47 -6.45
C SER A 365 9.03 -29.10 -5.49
N GLY A 366 8.77 -29.08 -4.18
CA GLY A 366 9.64 -29.63 -3.15
C GLY A 366 9.61 -31.15 -3.08
N SER A 367 10.54 -31.71 -2.31
CA SER A 367 10.55 -33.15 -2.02
C SER A 367 9.42 -33.52 -1.05
N GLY A 368 8.63 -34.53 -1.39
CA GLY A 368 7.69 -35.14 -0.46
C GLY A 368 8.38 -35.98 0.62
N PHE A 369 7.63 -36.32 1.67
CA PHE A 369 8.06 -37.25 2.72
C PHE A 369 7.45 -38.65 2.52
N ASP A 370 7.96 -39.64 3.24
CA ASP A 370 7.44 -41.00 3.20
C ASP A 370 6.04 -41.10 3.83
N LYS A 371 5.09 -41.61 3.06
CA LYS A 371 3.67 -41.76 3.42
C LYS A 371 3.28 -43.23 3.67
N SER A 372 4.25 -44.16 3.61
CA SER A 372 3.99 -45.59 3.69
C SER A 372 3.76 -46.10 5.12
N SER A 373 4.26 -45.38 6.13
CA SER A 373 4.09 -45.75 7.54
C SER A 373 2.62 -45.76 7.99
N GLY A 374 2.23 -46.81 8.72
CA GLY A 374 0.91 -46.88 9.36
C GLY A 374 0.68 -45.77 10.39
N THR A 375 1.76 -45.23 10.98
CA THR A 375 1.71 -44.09 11.90
C THR A 375 1.26 -42.81 11.18
N TRP A 376 1.75 -42.57 9.96
CA TRP A 376 1.29 -41.47 9.12
C TRP A 376 -0.21 -41.56 8.80
N VAL A 377 -0.71 -42.76 8.49
CA VAL A 377 -2.14 -42.97 8.21
C VAL A 377 -3.00 -42.61 9.44
N SER A 378 -2.51 -42.88 10.64
CA SER A 378 -3.20 -42.53 11.88
C SER A 378 -3.15 -41.04 12.15
N LEU A 379 -1.97 -40.41 11.99
CA LEU A 379 -1.77 -38.97 12.18
C LEU A 379 -2.59 -38.13 11.18
N SER A 380 -2.54 -38.49 9.89
CA SER A 380 -3.31 -37.83 8.83
C SER A 380 -4.81 -37.94 9.06
N ARG A 381 -5.29 -39.08 9.57
CA ARG A 381 -6.69 -39.25 9.97
C ARG A 381 -7.08 -38.36 11.14
N VAL A 382 -6.24 -38.23 12.17
CA VAL A 382 -6.50 -37.32 13.30
C VAL A 382 -6.57 -35.87 12.80
N ALA A 383 -5.61 -35.43 11.99
CA ALA A 383 -5.58 -34.07 11.43
C ALA A 383 -6.76 -33.78 10.49
N GLY A 384 -7.23 -34.78 9.73
CA GLY A 384 -8.39 -34.64 8.84
C GLY A 384 -9.73 -34.62 9.58
N LEU A 385 -9.90 -35.47 10.62
CA LEU A 385 -11.16 -35.62 11.35
C LEU A 385 -11.35 -34.61 12.48
N CYS A 386 -10.29 -34.29 13.23
CA CYS A 386 -10.33 -33.34 14.35
C CYS A 386 -10.03 -31.92 13.87
N ASN A 387 -10.83 -31.44 12.92
CA ASN A 387 -10.62 -30.18 12.23
C ASN A 387 -11.97 -29.65 11.69
N ARG A 388 -12.26 -28.37 11.88
CA ARG A 388 -13.52 -27.73 11.44
C ARG A 388 -13.39 -26.97 10.11
N ALA A 389 -12.17 -26.75 9.62
CA ALA A 389 -11.95 -26.06 8.36
C ALA A 389 -12.58 -26.83 7.19
N VAL A 390 -13.16 -26.07 6.26
CA VAL A 390 -13.75 -26.59 5.01
C VAL A 390 -13.36 -25.69 3.83
N PHE A 391 -13.20 -26.27 2.64
CA PHE A 391 -13.04 -25.48 1.42
C PHE A 391 -14.35 -24.77 1.07
N ARG A 392 -14.25 -23.53 0.57
CA ARG A 392 -15.41 -22.84 0.00
C ARG A 392 -15.84 -23.49 -1.33
N SER A 393 -17.14 -23.43 -1.62
CA SER A 393 -17.71 -24.05 -2.83
C SER A 393 -17.23 -23.35 -4.11
N GLY A 394 -17.15 -24.11 -5.22
CA GLY A 394 -16.85 -23.57 -6.55
C GLY A 394 -15.36 -23.36 -6.88
N GLN A 395 -14.46 -23.92 -6.08
CA GLN A 395 -13.00 -23.71 -6.20
C GLN A 395 -12.23 -24.96 -6.65
N GLU A 396 -12.90 -25.93 -7.25
CA GLU A 396 -12.31 -27.23 -7.63
C GLU A 396 -11.21 -27.08 -8.71
N ASN A 397 -11.32 -26.06 -9.57
CA ASN A 397 -10.36 -25.78 -10.63
C ASN A 397 -9.06 -25.09 -10.14
N LEU A 398 -9.01 -24.66 -8.88
CA LEU A 398 -7.84 -24.00 -8.30
C LEU A 398 -6.90 -25.03 -7.65
N PRO A 399 -5.57 -24.79 -7.65
CA PRO A 399 -4.62 -25.57 -6.86
C PRO A 399 -5.04 -25.60 -5.38
N ILE A 400 -4.90 -26.75 -4.71
CA ILE A 400 -5.39 -26.97 -3.34
C ILE A 400 -4.91 -25.89 -2.36
N LEU A 401 -3.65 -25.48 -2.49
CA LEU A 401 -3.03 -24.45 -1.66
C LEU A 401 -3.65 -23.06 -1.83
N MET A 402 -4.17 -22.74 -3.02
CA MET A 402 -4.82 -21.46 -3.34
C MET A 402 -6.32 -21.44 -3.08
N ARG A 403 -6.93 -22.57 -2.71
CA ARG A 403 -8.36 -22.62 -2.35
C ARG A 403 -8.59 -21.89 -1.03
N ASP A 404 -9.67 -21.12 -0.97
CA ASP A 404 -10.14 -20.46 0.24
C ASP A 404 -10.77 -21.47 1.19
N THR A 405 -10.52 -21.25 2.46
CA THR A 405 -11.01 -22.10 3.54
C THR A 405 -11.86 -21.28 4.50
N ALA A 406 -12.93 -21.89 5.00
CA ALA A 406 -13.67 -21.37 6.15
C ALA A 406 -13.19 -22.13 7.40
N GLY A 407 -12.39 -21.48 8.22
CA GLY A 407 -11.74 -22.01 9.42
C GLY A 407 -10.59 -21.09 9.84
N ASP A 408 -9.98 -21.34 11.00
CA ASP A 408 -8.76 -20.61 11.37
C ASP A 408 -7.56 -21.03 10.51
N ALA A 409 -6.48 -20.25 10.56
CA ALA A 409 -5.31 -20.46 9.71
C ALA A 409 -4.62 -21.82 9.95
N SER A 410 -4.62 -22.31 11.19
CA SER A 410 -3.98 -23.57 11.57
C SER A 410 -4.80 -24.78 11.09
N GLU A 411 -6.11 -24.77 11.35
CA GLU A 411 -7.03 -25.78 10.83
C GLU A 411 -7.02 -25.80 9.29
N SER A 412 -6.95 -24.62 8.67
CA SER A 412 -6.88 -24.50 7.20
C SER A 412 -5.58 -25.08 6.63
N ALA A 413 -4.45 -24.87 7.31
CA ALA A 413 -3.16 -25.44 6.93
C ALA A 413 -3.18 -26.97 7.00
N LEU A 414 -3.74 -27.53 8.08
CA LEU A 414 -3.90 -28.98 8.24
C LEU A 414 -4.83 -29.56 7.17
N LEU A 415 -5.98 -28.92 6.91
CA LEU A 415 -6.91 -29.34 5.85
C LEU A 415 -6.20 -29.45 4.49
N LYS A 416 -5.46 -28.40 4.10
CA LYS A 416 -4.72 -28.37 2.84
C LYS A 416 -3.63 -29.44 2.78
N CYS A 417 -2.89 -29.65 3.87
CA CYS A 417 -1.86 -30.68 3.96
C CYS A 417 -2.43 -32.09 3.74
N ILE A 418 -3.55 -32.42 4.41
CA ILE A 418 -4.17 -33.75 4.27
C ILE A 418 -4.80 -33.92 2.89
N GLU A 419 -5.43 -32.88 2.35
CA GLU A 419 -5.98 -32.92 0.99
C GLU A 419 -4.90 -33.22 -0.08
N LEU A 420 -3.71 -32.61 0.07
CA LEU A 420 -2.55 -32.87 -0.80
C LEU A 420 -1.94 -34.26 -0.61
N CYS A 421 -1.80 -34.71 0.64
CA CYS A 421 -1.01 -35.90 0.95
C CYS A 421 -1.80 -37.19 1.01
N SER A 422 -3.08 -37.13 1.35
CA SER A 422 -3.95 -38.28 1.64
C SER A 422 -5.26 -38.29 0.83
N GLY A 423 -5.45 -37.34 -0.08
CA GLY A 423 -6.64 -37.18 -0.89
C GLY A 423 -7.80 -36.48 -0.16
N SER A 424 -8.99 -36.59 -0.74
CA SER A 424 -10.19 -35.85 -0.31
C SER A 424 -10.52 -36.03 1.18
N VAL A 425 -10.35 -34.95 1.95
CA VAL A 425 -10.73 -34.87 3.36
C VAL A 425 -12.24 -34.93 3.52
N ARG A 426 -13.00 -34.44 2.54
CA ARG A 426 -14.47 -34.54 2.52
C ARG A 426 -14.92 -36.00 2.55
N ASP A 427 -14.31 -36.85 1.73
CA ASP A 427 -14.64 -38.28 1.66
C ASP A 427 -14.12 -39.04 2.89
N MET A 428 -12.99 -38.58 3.46
CA MET A 428 -12.49 -39.10 4.75
C MET A 428 -13.49 -38.83 5.87
N ARG A 429 -14.02 -37.60 5.98
CA ARG A 429 -15.02 -37.21 6.99
C ARG A 429 -16.38 -37.89 6.74
N ALA A 430 -16.78 -38.08 5.48
CA ALA A 430 -18.01 -38.80 5.13
C ALA A 430 -17.98 -40.28 5.56
N ARG A 431 -16.82 -40.94 5.42
CA ARG A 431 -16.62 -42.33 5.88
C ARG A 431 -16.59 -42.48 7.41
N ASN A 432 -16.30 -41.39 8.12
CA ASN A 432 -16.14 -41.35 9.58
C ASN A 432 -17.09 -40.30 10.18
N PRO A 433 -18.42 -40.53 10.16
CA PRO A 433 -19.39 -39.53 10.61
C PRO A 433 -19.13 -39.07 12.04
N LYS A 434 -19.16 -37.75 12.24
CA LYS A 434 -18.95 -37.11 13.55
C LYS A 434 -20.18 -37.36 14.44
N VAL A 435 -19.96 -37.93 15.62
CA VAL A 435 -20.98 -38.28 16.63
C VAL A 435 -20.96 -37.32 17.82
N GLY A 436 -19.80 -36.73 18.12
CA GLY A 436 -19.64 -35.73 19.17
C GLY A 436 -18.41 -34.87 18.94
N GLU A 437 -18.41 -33.65 19.49
CA GLU A 437 -17.31 -32.70 19.37
C GLU A 437 -17.22 -31.84 20.63
N ILE A 438 -15.99 -31.61 21.06
CA ILE A 438 -15.62 -30.56 22.00
C ILE A 438 -14.76 -29.58 21.20
N PRO A 439 -15.29 -28.39 20.85
CA PRO A 439 -14.54 -27.40 20.10
C PRO A 439 -13.38 -26.87 20.94
N PHE A 440 -12.37 -26.33 20.27
CA PHE A 440 -11.25 -25.69 20.94
C PHE A 440 -11.73 -24.57 21.89
N ASN A 441 -11.21 -24.57 23.11
CA ASN A 441 -11.41 -23.51 24.09
C ASN A 441 -10.06 -23.19 24.74
N SER A 442 -9.73 -21.91 24.88
CA SER A 442 -8.50 -21.41 25.50
C SER A 442 -8.30 -21.87 26.94
N THR A 443 -9.38 -22.25 27.64
CA THR A 443 -9.32 -22.80 29.01
C THR A 443 -8.81 -24.24 29.02
N ASN A 444 -9.29 -25.05 28.07
CA ASN A 444 -9.00 -26.48 28.01
C ASN A 444 -7.76 -26.79 27.15
N LYS A 445 -7.44 -25.92 26.18
CA LYS A 445 -6.31 -26.05 25.24
C LYS A 445 -6.30 -27.33 24.39
N TYR A 446 -7.45 -27.98 24.22
CA TYR A 446 -7.57 -29.14 23.34
C TYR A 446 -8.87 -29.10 22.52
N GLN A 447 -8.91 -29.88 21.45
CA GLN A 447 -10.07 -30.17 20.64
C GLN A 447 -10.24 -31.68 20.51
N VAL A 448 -11.47 -32.17 20.62
CA VAL A 448 -11.79 -33.60 20.52
C VAL A 448 -12.97 -33.80 19.61
N ASN A 449 -12.83 -34.73 18.66
CA ASN A 449 -13.97 -35.26 17.92
C ASN A 449 -14.15 -36.73 18.26
N ILE A 450 -15.40 -37.19 18.22
CA ILE A 450 -15.76 -38.61 18.34
C ILE A 450 -16.40 -38.96 17.01
N ASN A 451 -15.80 -39.90 16.28
CA ASN A 451 -16.26 -40.32 14.96
C ASN A 451 -16.65 -41.80 15.00
N GLY A 452 -17.78 -42.14 14.38
CA GLY A 452 -18.17 -43.52 14.15
C GLY A 452 -17.45 -44.08 12.92
N ASP A 453 -17.13 -45.37 12.92
CA ASP A 453 -16.67 -46.06 11.72
C ASP A 453 -17.89 -46.64 10.98
N SER A 454 -18.05 -46.30 9.70
CA SER A 454 -19.13 -46.81 8.85
C SER A 454 -19.02 -48.31 8.55
N ARG A 455 -17.86 -48.94 8.80
CA ARG A 455 -17.60 -50.35 8.49
C ARG A 455 -17.52 -51.27 9.71
N ILE A 456 -17.30 -50.75 10.91
CA ILE A 456 -17.11 -51.54 12.14
C ILE A 456 -17.74 -50.82 13.34
N SER A 457 -18.27 -51.55 14.33
CA SER A 457 -18.88 -50.99 15.56
C SER A 457 -17.88 -50.34 16.54
N TRP A 458 -16.78 -49.76 16.07
CA TRP A 458 -15.79 -49.07 16.90
C TRP A 458 -15.90 -47.55 16.72
N ARG A 459 -15.65 -46.81 17.81
CA ARG A 459 -15.58 -45.34 17.81
C ARG A 459 -14.12 -44.91 17.82
N THR A 460 -13.75 -43.99 16.95
CA THR A 460 -12.41 -43.36 16.98
C THR A 460 -12.53 -42.01 17.68
N ILE A 461 -11.63 -41.73 18.62
CA ILE A 461 -11.61 -40.46 19.37
C ILE A 461 -10.30 -39.73 19.02
N PRO A 462 -10.25 -38.99 17.90
CA PRO A 462 -9.11 -38.12 17.64
C PRO A 462 -9.08 -36.95 18.65
N LEU A 463 -7.96 -36.83 19.36
CA LEU A 463 -7.65 -35.75 20.29
C LEU A 463 -6.51 -34.92 19.71
N VAL A 464 -6.69 -33.61 19.65
CA VAL A 464 -5.63 -32.65 19.31
C VAL A 464 -5.38 -31.79 20.55
N ILE A 465 -4.15 -31.81 21.04
CA ILE A 465 -3.68 -30.97 22.14
C ILE A 465 -2.90 -29.82 21.52
N PHE A 466 -3.30 -28.59 21.84
CA PHE A 466 -2.58 -27.39 21.44
C PHE A 466 -1.77 -26.91 22.65
N TRP A 467 -0.47 -26.72 22.45
CA TRP A 467 0.44 -26.32 23.52
C TRP A 467 0.52 -24.79 23.64
#